data_AF-A0A8T3MFF3-F1
#
_entry.id   AF-A0A8T3MFF3-F1
#
_cell.length_a   1.000
_cell.length_b   1.000
_cell.length_c   1.000
_cell.angle_alpha   90.00
_cell.angle_beta   90.00
_cell.angle_gamma   90.00
#
_symmetry.space_group_name_H-M   'P 1'
#
loop_
_entity.id
_entity.type
_entity.pdbx_description
1 polymer ?
#
loop_
_entity_poly.entity_id
_entity_poly.type
_entity_poly.pdbx_seq_one_letter_code
_entity_poly.pdbx_strand_id
1 'polypeptide(L)'
;MTLGEVLAQAAMSLPGVQQLREGDRVEWSAGGRPFATLAGGGAEFRLQPLIARAALGTPDTATSSRGPEWIAFRPPEIDRYAADRATSWLASAHRHATSPRS
;
A
#
# COMPACT_ATOMS: atom_id res chain seq x y z
N MET A 1 -12.14 -13.20 -1.56
CA MET A 1 -10.88 -12.66 -1.04
C MET A 1 -11.03 -11.15 -0.93
N THR A 2 -10.66 -10.56 0.19
CA THR A 2 -10.76 -9.11 0.46
C THR A 2 -9.42 -8.42 0.17
N LEU A 3 -9.42 -7.09 0.06
CA LEU A 3 -8.19 -6.31 -0.10
C LEU A 3 -7.24 -6.53 1.08
N GLY A 4 -7.80 -6.63 2.29
CA GLY A 4 -7.04 -6.88 3.51
C GLY A 4 -6.35 -8.25 3.51
N GLU A 5 -7.02 -9.30 3.03
CA GLU A 5 -6.44 -10.63 2.91
C GLU A 5 -5.27 -10.65 1.92
N VAL A 6 -5.44 -10.02 0.74
CA VAL A 6 -4.37 -9.89 -0.26
C VAL A 6 -3.14 -9.21 0.33
N LEU A 7 -3.34 -8.05 0.97
CA LEU A 7 -2.23 -7.26 1.51
C LEU A 7 -1.57 -7.94 2.71
N ALA A 8 -2.35 -8.58 3.59
CA ALA A 8 -1.81 -9.34 4.71
C ALA A 8 -0.93 -10.50 4.21
N GLN A 9 -1.40 -11.26 3.22
CA GLN A 9 -0.61 -12.36 2.65
C GLN A 9 0.66 -11.86 1.95
N ALA A 10 0.55 -10.79 1.16
CA ALA A 10 1.71 -10.19 0.50
C ALA A 10 2.75 -9.66 1.50
N ALA A 11 2.30 -9.03 2.60
CA ALA A 11 3.18 -8.48 3.63
C ALA A 11 4.01 -9.55 4.36
N MET A 12 3.50 -10.79 4.47
CA MET A 12 4.24 -11.90 5.11
C MET A 12 5.55 -12.25 4.39
N SER A 13 5.66 -11.92 3.10
CA SER A 13 6.86 -12.19 2.30
C SER A 13 7.88 -11.03 2.33
N LEU A 14 7.55 -9.92 3.00
CA LEU A 14 8.39 -8.72 3.02
C LEU A 14 9.23 -8.68 4.31
N PRO A 15 10.57 -8.55 4.19
CA PRO A 15 11.45 -8.56 5.36
C PRO A 15 11.31 -7.27 6.19
N GLY A 16 11.40 -7.39 7.51
CA GLY A 16 11.44 -6.25 8.42
C GLY A 16 10.15 -5.43 8.49
N VAL A 17 9.01 -6.01 8.08
CA VAL A 17 7.70 -5.37 8.20
C VAL A 17 7.19 -5.48 9.64
N GLN A 18 6.77 -4.35 10.18
CA GLN A 18 5.99 -4.24 11.41
C GLN A 18 4.54 -3.95 11.03
N GLN A 19 3.61 -4.60 11.71
CA GLN A 19 2.18 -4.41 11.52
C GLN A 19 1.55 -3.91 12.81
N LEU A 20 0.87 -2.77 12.72
CA LEU A 20 0.03 -2.23 13.78
C LEU A 20 -1.43 -2.37 13.37
N ARG A 21 -2.26 -2.92 14.26
CA ARG A 21 -3.72 -3.04 14.05
C ARG A 21 -4.45 -2.24 15.13
N GLU A 22 -5.30 -1.33 14.69
CA GLU A 22 -6.12 -0.45 15.55
C GLU A 22 -7.56 -0.48 15.03
N GLY A 23 -8.44 -1.25 15.68
CA GLY A 23 -9.81 -1.43 15.19
C GLY A 23 -9.83 -2.08 13.80
N ASP A 24 -10.45 -1.41 12.82
CA ASP A 24 -10.51 -1.84 11.42
C ASP A 24 -9.32 -1.36 10.58
N ARG A 25 -8.44 -0.54 11.18
CA ARG A 25 -7.25 -0.02 10.51
C ARG A 25 -6.06 -0.95 10.71
N VAL A 26 -5.33 -1.16 9.63
CA VAL A 26 -4.03 -1.80 9.61
C VAL A 26 -3.01 -0.81 9.07
N GLU A 27 -1.85 -0.72 9.72
CA GLU A 27 -0.71 0.02 9.21
C GLU A 27 0.50 -0.91 9.11
N TRP A 28 1.17 -0.87 7.96
CA TRP A 28 2.44 -1.55 7.73
C TRP A 28 3.57 -0.54 7.67
N SER A 29 4.64 -0.82 8.40
CA SER A 29 5.86 -0.01 8.43
C SER A 29 7.10 -0.87 8.29
N ALA A 30 8.19 -0.27 7.82
CA ALA A 30 9.51 -0.90 7.78
C ALA A 30 10.56 0.12 8.23
N GLY A 31 11.43 -0.27 9.17
CA GLY A 31 12.39 0.66 9.79
C GLY A 31 11.73 1.89 10.43
N GLY A 32 10.54 1.72 11.03
CA GLY A 32 9.76 2.81 11.63
C GLY A 32 9.08 3.76 10.63
N ARG A 33 9.15 3.49 9.32
CA ARG A 33 8.52 4.29 8.28
C ARG A 33 7.23 3.63 7.80
N PRO A 34 6.04 4.21 8.05
CA PRO A 34 4.80 3.69 7.51
C PRO A 34 4.80 3.80 5.98
N PHE A 35 4.43 2.71 5.32
CA PHE A 35 4.46 2.61 3.86
C PHE A 35 3.14 2.12 3.27
N ALA A 36 2.28 1.48 4.06
CA ALA A 36 0.94 1.14 3.63
C ALA A 36 -0.04 1.22 4.79
N THR A 37 -1.29 1.57 4.48
CA THR A 37 -2.41 1.51 5.42
C THR A 37 -3.59 0.79 4.75
N LEU A 38 -4.45 0.18 5.54
CA LEU A 38 -5.75 -0.35 5.12
C LEU A 38 -6.79 0.13 6.13
N ALA A 39 -7.88 0.74 5.65
CA ALA A 39 -9.03 1.11 6.46
C ALA A 39 -10.27 1.28 5.57
N GLY A 40 -11.46 0.98 6.07
CA GLY A 40 -12.71 1.19 5.32
C GLY A 40 -12.74 0.52 3.95
N GLY A 41 -12.14 -0.66 3.81
CA GLY A 41 -12.07 -1.42 2.54
C GLY A 41 -11.10 -0.87 1.49
N GLY A 42 -10.39 0.23 1.78
CA GLY A 42 -9.39 0.82 0.92
C GLY A 42 -7.99 0.71 1.48
N ALA A 43 -6.99 0.76 0.61
CA ALA A 43 -5.59 0.83 1.01
C ALA A 43 -4.95 2.14 0.57
N GLU A 44 -3.97 2.62 1.32
CA GLU A 44 -3.11 3.71 0.88
C GLU A 44 -1.65 3.24 0.87
N PHE A 45 -0.88 3.66 -0.13
CA PHE A 45 0.51 3.22 -0.32
C PHE A 45 1.42 4.43 -0.49
N ARG A 46 2.52 4.46 0.26
CA ARG A 46 3.59 5.46 0.10
C ARG A 46 4.59 4.99 -0.93
N LEU A 47 4.48 5.52 -2.14
CA LEU A 47 5.30 5.14 -3.28
C LEU A 47 6.38 6.19 -3.54
N GLN A 48 7.40 5.81 -4.33
CA GLN A 48 8.32 6.80 -4.87
C GLN A 48 7.54 7.83 -5.71
N PRO A 49 7.90 9.13 -5.71
CA PRO A 49 7.10 10.17 -6.35
C PRO A 49 6.75 9.89 -7.83
N LEU A 50 7.68 9.34 -8.60
CA LEU A 50 7.43 8.98 -10.01
C LEU A 50 6.40 7.85 -10.14
N ILE A 51 6.50 6.84 -9.28
CA ILE A 51 5.57 5.70 -9.24
C ILE A 51 4.19 6.17 -8.76
N ALA A 52 4.13 7.03 -7.73
CA ALA A 52 2.88 7.61 -7.24
C ALA A 52 2.14 8.33 -8.37
N ARG A 53 2.85 9.18 -9.13
CA ARG A 53 2.28 9.89 -10.29
C ARG A 53 1.77 8.94 -11.37
N ALA A 54 2.55 7.90 -11.70
CA ALA A 54 2.13 6.91 -12.70
C ALA A 54 0.91 6.09 -12.22
N ALA A 55 0.88 5.73 -10.94
CA ALA A 55 -0.21 4.94 -10.37
C ALA A 55 -1.55 5.66 -10.43
N LEU A 56 -1.59 6.99 -10.33
CA LEU A 56 -2.81 7.80 -10.46
C LEU A 56 -3.50 7.68 -11.84
N GLY A 57 -2.81 7.17 -12.86
CA GLY A 57 -3.43 6.84 -14.15
C GLY A 57 -4.13 5.48 -14.18
N THR A 58 -4.13 4.74 -13.06
CA THR A 58 -4.66 3.38 -12.95
C THR A 58 -6.07 3.40 -12.37
N PRO A 59 -6.99 2.50 -12.79
CA PRO A 59 -8.32 2.42 -12.21
C PRO A 59 -8.31 2.28 -10.68
N ASP A 60 -9.33 2.88 -10.07
CA ASP A 60 -9.60 2.85 -8.63
C ASP A 60 -8.53 3.50 -7.74
N THR A 61 -7.64 4.29 -8.35
CA THR A 61 -6.64 5.06 -7.61
C THR A 61 -7.01 6.54 -7.49
N ALA A 62 -6.56 7.16 -6.41
CA ALA A 62 -6.70 8.59 -6.17
C ALA A 62 -5.53 9.11 -5.35
N THR A 63 -5.40 10.43 -5.26
CA THR A 63 -4.47 11.07 -4.31
C THR A 63 -4.90 10.77 -2.87
N SER A 64 -3.95 10.46 -2.00
CA SER A 64 -4.21 10.33 -0.56
C SER A 64 -4.00 11.68 0.15
N SER A 65 -4.78 11.92 1.21
CA SER A 65 -4.61 13.08 2.09
C SER A 65 -3.33 13.01 2.94
N ARG A 66 -2.64 11.86 2.98
CA ARG A 66 -1.37 11.67 3.70
C ARG A 66 -0.17 12.33 3.02
N GLY A 67 -0.33 12.78 1.78
CA GLY A 67 0.67 13.55 1.05
C GLY A 67 0.91 13.08 -0.39
N PRO A 68 1.75 13.78 -1.16
CA PRO A 68 1.91 13.58 -2.60
C PRO A 68 2.59 12.26 -3.00
N GLU A 69 3.28 11.61 -2.06
CA GLU A 69 3.86 10.27 -2.24
C GLU A 69 2.85 9.15 -1.97
N TRP A 70 1.69 9.49 -1.43
CA TRP A 70 0.66 8.53 -1.06
C TRP A 70 -0.45 8.48 -2.12
N ILE A 71 -0.77 7.28 -2.55
CA ILE A 71 -1.97 7.01 -3.34
C ILE A 71 -2.98 6.28 -2.47
N ALA A 72 -4.26 6.51 -2.71
CA ALA A 72 -5.36 5.67 -2.23
C ALA A 72 -5.78 4.71 -3.35
N PHE A 73 -6.10 3.46 -3.00
CA PHE A 73 -6.61 2.44 -3.89
C PHE A 73 -7.87 1.82 -3.28
N ARG A 74 -8.99 1.93 -4.00
CA ARG A 74 -10.32 1.51 -3.53
C ARG A 74 -11.09 0.79 -4.63
N PRO A 75 -10.63 -0.40 -5.06
CA PRO A 75 -11.37 -1.16 -6.06
C PRO A 75 -12.72 -1.62 -5.47
N PRO A 76 -13.81 -1.59 -6.25
CA PRO A 76 -15.12 -2.04 -5.79
C PRO A 76 -15.13 -3.56 -5.53
N GLU A 77 -14.30 -4.32 -6.25
CA GLU A 77 -14.14 -5.76 -6.12
C GLU A 77 -12.67 -6.15 -6.27
N ILE A 78 -12.26 -7.25 -5.63
CA ILE A 78 -10.90 -7.77 -5.71
C ILE A 78 -10.85 -8.88 -6.75
N ASP A 79 -10.71 -8.47 -8.00
CA ASP A 79 -10.35 -9.36 -9.11
C ASP A 79 -8.84 -9.62 -9.14
N ARG A 80 -8.39 -10.44 -10.10
CA ARG A 80 -6.97 -10.78 -10.26
C ARG A 80 -6.09 -9.56 -10.52
N TYR A 81 -6.60 -8.55 -11.22
CA TYR A 81 -5.83 -7.36 -11.60
C TYR A 81 -5.74 -6.40 -10.42
N ALA A 82 -6.81 -6.22 -9.65
CA ALA A 82 -6.82 -5.45 -8.42
C ALA A 82 -5.88 -6.07 -7.37
N ALA A 83 -5.89 -7.40 -7.23
CA ALA A 83 -4.98 -8.11 -6.33
C ALA A 83 -3.51 -7.95 -6.75
N ASP A 84 -3.21 -8.05 -8.05
CA ASP A 84 -1.86 -7.84 -8.60
C ASP A 84 -1.37 -6.40 -8.36
N ARG A 85 -2.21 -5.40 -8.64
CA ARG A 85 -1.91 -3.98 -8.38
C ARG A 85 -1.63 -3.71 -6.91
N ALA A 86 -2.50 -4.18 -6.01
CA ALA A 86 -2.34 -4.04 -4.57
C ALA A 86 -1.02 -4.67 -4.08
N THR A 87 -0.71 -5.88 -4.54
CA THR A 87 0.53 -6.59 -4.18
C THR A 87 1.77 -5.85 -4.70
N SER A 88 1.72 -5.39 -5.95
CA SER A 88 2.80 -4.65 -6.60
C SER A 88 3.09 -3.32 -5.91
N TRP A 89 2.05 -2.56 -5.56
CA TRP A 89 2.22 -1.30 -4.84
C TRP A 89 2.68 -1.50 -3.40
N LEU A 90 2.20 -2.52 -2.69
CA LEU A 90 2.69 -2.87 -1.36
C LEU A 90 4.21 -3.17 -1.39
N ALA A 91 4.65 -3.98 -2.35
CA ALA A 91 6.07 -4.31 -2.52
C ALA A 91 6.90 -3.07 -2.92
N SER A 92 6.36 -2.21 -3.79
CA SER A 92 7.03 -0.96 -4.18
C SER A 92 7.16 0.02 -3.02
N ALA A 93 6.12 0.15 -2.19
CA ALA A 93 6.11 1.00 -1.01
C ALA A 93 7.11 0.51 0.04
N HIS A 94 7.18 -0.80 0.27
CA HIS A 94 8.18 -1.41 1.15
C HIS A 94 9.62 -1.14 0.68
N ARG A 95 9.91 -1.33 -0.61
CA ARG A 95 11.23 -0.98 -1.18
C ARG A 95 11.57 0.49 -0.97
N HIS A 96 10.61 1.39 -1.16
CA HIS A 96 10.81 2.82 -0.92
C HIS A 96 11.07 3.14 0.57
N ALA A 97 10.40 2.44 1.48
CA ALA A 97 10.56 2.62 2.92
C ALA A 97 11.89 2.08 3.45
N THR A 98 12.44 1.04 2.82
CA THR A 98 13.71 0.40 3.21
C THR A 98 14.92 0.94 2.46
N SER A 99 14.71 1.70 1.38
CA SER A 99 15.80 2.37 0.65
C SER A 99 16.50 3.40 1.54
N PRO A 100 17.84 3.45 1.54
CA PRO A 100 18.61 4.50 2.22
C PRO A 100 18.16 5.86 1.71
N ARG A 101 18.00 6.84 2.61
CA ARG A 101 17.80 8.24 2.19
C ARG A 101 19.13 8.71 1.59
N SER A 102 19.17 8.93 0.28
CA SER A 102 20.23 9.70 -0.37
C SER A 102 20.19 11.15 0.07
#